data_AF-A0A528B0I2-F1
#
_entry.id   AF-A0A528B0I2-F1
#
_cell.length_a   1.000
_cell.length_b   1.000
_cell.length_c   1.000
_cell.angle_alpha   90.00
_cell.angle_beta   90.00
_cell.angle_gamma   90.00
#
_symmetry.space_group_name_H-M   'P 1'
#
loop_
_entity.id
_entity.type
_entity.pdbx_description
1 polymer ?
#
loop_
_entity_poly.entity_id
_entity_poly.type
_entity_poly.pdbx_seq_one_letter_code
_entity_poly.pdbx_strand_id
1 'polypeptide(L)'
;EDWKWNGDKIAMATERLNISSVVAEVPAGDAGWQGMPDNSIIGHVHLRVGRPEDAEAWWHQEFGFDTMAKYGGAAVFLSSGGYHHHIGANSWQSAGAGRRDPSRSGLAWVEMRSDNVTDATTREDPWGTVIRTVSGKA
;
A
#
# COMPACT_ATOMS: atom_id res chain seq x y z
N GLU A 1 -11.57 -2.81 15.37
CA GLU A 1 -10.22 -3.19 15.81
C GLU A 1 -9.43 -1.91 15.99
N ASP A 2 -8.74 -1.74 17.11
CA ASP A 2 -8.03 -0.49 17.42
C ASP A 2 -6.54 -0.68 17.16
N TRP A 3 -6.00 0.08 16.21
CA TRP A 3 -4.56 0.12 15.95
C TRP A 3 -3.82 0.75 17.13
N LYS A 4 -2.61 0.26 17.43
CA LYS A 4 -1.76 0.85 18.47
C LYS A 4 -1.03 2.07 17.91
N TRP A 5 -1.03 3.15 18.67
CA TRP A 5 -0.39 4.42 18.30
C TRP A 5 0.73 4.78 19.28
N ASN A 6 1.80 5.36 18.75
CA ASN A 6 2.93 5.92 19.50
C ASN A 6 3.00 7.43 19.20
N GLY A 7 2.19 8.23 19.91
CA GLY A 7 2.01 9.64 19.58
C GLY A 7 1.18 9.81 18.31
N ASP A 8 1.74 10.51 17.31
CA ASP A 8 1.12 10.78 16.01
C ASP A 8 1.35 9.67 14.97
N LYS A 9 2.10 8.61 15.32
CA LYS A 9 2.46 7.53 14.41
C LYS A 9 1.86 6.21 14.83
N ILE A 10 1.50 5.39 13.85
CA ILE A 10 1.08 4.03 14.11
C ILE A 10 2.27 3.16 14.53
N ALA A 11 2.03 2.25 15.47
CA ALA A 11 3.04 1.30 15.92
C ALA A 11 3.27 0.23 14.84
N MET A 12 4.43 0.30 14.19
CA MET A 12 4.91 -0.69 13.23
C MET A 12 5.93 -1.61 13.89
N ALA A 13 6.05 -2.85 13.40
CA ALA A 13 7.07 -3.80 13.87
C ALA A 13 7.80 -4.43 12.67
N THR A 14 9.04 -4.86 12.91
CA THR A 14 9.83 -5.63 11.94
C THR A 14 10.35 -6.87 12.64
N GLU A 15 9.43 -7.82 12.82
CA GLU A 15 9.71 -9.09 13.48
C GLU A 15 9.96 -10.18 12.44
N ARG A 16 10.78 -11.16 12.82
CA ARG A 16 10.99 -12.34 11.99
C ARG A 16 9.69 -13.15 11.90
N LEU A 17 9.24 -13.44 10.67
CA LEU A 17 8.10 -14.31 10.45
C LEU A 17 8.38 -15.72 11.00
N ASN A 18 7.47 -16.24 11.82
CA ASN A 18 7.51 -17.63 12.26
C ASN A 18 6.93 -18.54 11.17
N ILE A 19 7.79 -18.96 10.23
CA ILE A 19 7.39 -19.77 9.08
C ILE A 19 6.73 -21.08 9.51
N SER A 20 7.28 -21.77 10.51
CA SER A 20 6.72 -23.04 10.99
C SER A 20 5.30 -22.87 11.52
N SER A 21 5.01 -21.77 12.22
CA SER A 21 3.65 -21.46 12.66
C SER A 21 2.70 -21.23 11.49
N VAL A 22 3.13 -20.46 10.48
CA VAL A 22 2.29 -20.18 9.29
C VAL A 22 1.97 -21.47 8.53
N VAL A 23 2.95 -22.37 8.38
CA VAL A 23 2.72 -23.67 7.71
C VAL A 23 1.78 -24.57 8.54
N ALA A 24 1.87 -24.50 9.87
CA ALA A 24 1.00 -25.28 10.75
C ALA A 24 -0.48 -24.84 10.72
N GLU A 25 -0.79 -23.65 10.21
CA GLU A 25 -2.18 -23.18 10.01
C GLU A 25 -2.90 -23.88 8.86
N VAL A 26 -2.18 -24.61 7.98
CA VAL A 26 -2.78 -25.33 6.85
C VAL A 26 -3.44 -26.63 7.35
N PRO A 27 -4.76 -26.80 7.23
CA PRO A 27 -5.44 -28.00 7.69
C PRO A 27 -5.00 -29.27 6.94
N ALA A 28 -4.99 -30.41 7.62
CA ALA A 28 -4.79 -31.70 6.96
C ALA A 28 -5.93 -31.94 5.96
N GLY A 29 -5.57 -32.18 4.69
CA GLY A 29 -6.55 -32.35 3.61
C GLY A 29 -7.06 -31.04 2.98
N ASP A 30 -6.36 -29.92 3.22
CA ASP A 30 -6.64 -28.65 2.55
C ASP A 30 -6.73 -28.82 1.02
N ALA A 31 -7.79 -28.28 0.41
CA ALA A 31 -8.07 -28.40 -1.01
C ALA A 31 -7.15 -27.54 -1.90
N GLY A 32 -6.16 -26.87 -1.30
CA GLY A 32 -5.34 -25.87 -1.95
C GLY A 32 -6.09 -24.56 -2.19
N TRP A 33 -5.41 -23.63 -2.86
CA TRP A 33 -5.97 -22.34 -3.22
C TRP A 33 -7.18 -22.49 -4.14
N GLN A 34 -8.35 -22.04 -3.67
CA GLN A 34 -9.62 -22.06 -4.43
C GLN A 34 -9.97 -20.69 -5.05
N GLY A 35 -9.03 -19.75 -5.04
CA GLY A 35 -9.30 -18.37 -5.42
C GLY A 35 -9.60 -17.47 -4.22
N MET A 36 -9.68 -16.18 -4.50
CA MET A 36 -10.01 -15.17 -3.49
C MET A 36 -11.54 -15.12 -3.34
N PRO A 37 -12.09 -15.07 -2.12
CA PRO A 37 -13.53 -14.95 -1.92
C PRO A 37 -14.11 -13.74 -2.65
N ASP A 38 -15.34 -13.87 -3.14
CA ASP A 38 -16.06 -12.77 -3.76
C ASP A 38 -16.11 -11.55 -2.83
N ASN A 39 -16.01 -10.35 -3.41
CA ASN A 39 -15.98 -9.06 -2.69
C ASN A 39 -14.78 -8.85 -1.76
N SER A 40 -13.76 -9.69 -1.82
CA SER A 40 -12.49 -9.39 -1.14
C SER A 40 -11.88 -8.09 -1.68
N ILE A 41 -11.34 -7.29 -0.78
CA ILE A 41 -10.68 -6.03 -1.09
C ILE A 41 -9.20 -6.11 -0.69
N ILE A 42 -8.35 -5.44 -1.46
CA ILE A 42 -6.95 -5.27 -1.09
C ILE A 42 -6.87 -4.11 -0.11
N GLY A 43 -6.50 -4.38 1.15
CA GLY A 43 -6.41 -3.34 2.19
C GLY A 43 -5.27 -2.35 1.96
N HIS A 44 -4.15 -2.83 1.41
CA HIS A 44 -2.98 -1.99 1.12
C HIS A 44 -2.05 -2.57 0.06
N VAL A 45 -1.21 -1.70 -0.51
CA VAL A 45 -0.16 -2.06 -1.45
C VAL A 45 1.17 -1.40 -1.07
N HIS A 46 2.28 -2.09 -1.35
CA HIS A 46 3.62 -1.53 -1.16
C HIS A 46 4.25 -1.20 -2.50
N LEU A 47 4.66 0.05 -2.67
CA LEU A 47 5.24 0.59 -3.90
C LEU A 47 6.74 0.82 -3.72
N ARG A 48 7.48 0.45 -4.76
CA ARG A 48 8.93 0.66 -4.81
C ARG A 48 9.21 1.98 -5.51
N VAL A 49 9.82 2.90 -4.79
CA VAL A 49 10.05 4.29 -5.20
C VAL A 49 11.52 4.66 -5.15
N GLY A 50 11.87 5.79 -5.76
CA GLY A 50 13.21 6.35 -5.74
C GLY A 50 13.53 7.10 -4.45
N ARG A 51 12.54 7.83 -3.95
CA ARG A 51 12.64 8.82 -2.87
C ARG A 51 11.31 8.85 -2.10
N PRO A 52 11.25 8.31 -0.87
CA PRO A 52 10.00 8.23 -0.12
C PRO A 52 9.39 9.59 0.24
N GLU A 53 10.17 10.66 0.34
CA GLU A 53 9.63 12.01 0.56
C GLU A 53 8.89 12.54 -0.66
N ASP A 54 9.36 12.22 -1.88
CA ASP A 54 8.68 12.62 -3.11
C ASP A 54 7.34 11.85 -3.22
N ALA A 55 7.32 10.59 -2.76
CA ALA A 55 6.11 9.78 -2.71
C ALA A 55 5.13 10.33 -1.68
N GLU A 56 5.60 10.64 -0.48
CA GLU A 56 4.83 11.28 0.57
C GLU A 56 4.15 12.55 0.06
N ALA A 57 4.94 13.50 -0.49
CA ALA A 57 4.41 14.75 -0.99
C ALA A 57 3.31 14.55 -2.05
N TRP A 58 3.50 13.59 -2.96
CA TRP A 58 2.51 13.27 -3.99
C TRP A 58 1.21 12.72 -3.39
N TRP A 59 1.29 11.77 -2.44
CA TRP A 59 0.09 11.20 -1.81
C TRP A 59 -0.65 12.20 -0.91
N HIS A 60 0.07 13.11 -0.25
CA HIS A 60 -0.53 14.26 0.46
C HIS A 60 -1.29 15.15 -0.52
N GLN A 61 -0.66 15.55 -1.62
CA GLN A 61 -1.23 16.51 -2.57
C GLN A 61 -2.41 15.93 -3.36
N GLU A 62 -2.27 14.71 -3.86
CA GLU A 62 -3.20 14.13 -4.84
C GLU A 62 -4.37 13.40 -4.18
N PHE A 63 -4.18 12.88 -2.96
CA PHE A 63 -5.15 12.06 -2.25
C PHE A 63 -5.48 12.55 -0.83
N GLY A 64 -4.72 13.53 -0.29
CA GLY A 64 -4.93 14.02 1.07
C GLY A 64 -4.64 12.96 2.14
N PHE A 65 -3.78 11.99 1.85
CA PHE A 65 -3.44 10.94 2.81
C PHE A 65 -2.54 11.48 3.91
N ASP A 66 -2.81 11.09 5.14
CA ASP A 66 -1.99 11.36 6.30
C ASP A 66 -0.80 10.39 6.37
N THR A 67 0.32 10.85 6.93
CA THR A 67 1.48 9.99 7.18
C THR A 67 1.30 9.20 8.48
N MET A 68 1.20 7.88 8.36
CA MET A 68 1.03 6.96 9.49
C MET A 68 2.36 6.60 10.15
N ALA A 69 3.41 6.38 9.36
CA ALA A 69 4.73 6.06 9.86
C ALA A 69 5.83 6.40 8.85
N LYS A 70 7.05 6.58 9.35
CA LYS A 70 8.27 6.73 8.53
C LYS A 70 9.40 5.91 9.10
N TYR A 71 10.17 5.27 8.22
CA TYR A 71 11.40 4.58 8.57
C TYR A 71 12.60 5.37 8.02
N GLY A 72 12.97 6.43 8.75
CA GLY A 72 13.96 7.40 8.28
C GLY A 72 13.59 7.94 6.89
N GLY A 73 14.57 8.00 5.99
CA GLY A 73 14.35 8.33 4.56
C GLY A 73 14.14 7.11 3.66
N ALA A 74 13.95 5.91 4.22
CA ALA A 74 13.89 4.66 3.46
C ALA A 74 12.46 4.19 3.15
N ALA A 75 11.47 4.58 3.95
CA ALA A 75 10.07 4.28 3.70
C ALA A 75 9.10 5.26 4.37
N VAL A 76 7.93 5.41 3.76
CA VAL A 76 6.77 6.14 4.30
C VAL A 76 5.52 5.28 4.16
N PHE A 77 4.63 5.38 5.15
CA PHE A 77 3.35 4.67 5.20
C PHE A 77 2.23 5.70 5.32
N LEU A 78 1.21 5.59 4.47
CA LEU A 78 0.18 6.63 4.27
C LEU A 78 -1.22 6.02 4.25
N SER A 79 -2.21 6.72 4.80
CA SER A 79 -3.63 6.34 4.74
C SER A 79 -4.56 7.55 4.82
N SER A 80 -5.86 7.28 4.66
CA SER A 80 -6.92 8.18 5.07
C SER A 80 -7.70 7.56 6.23
N GLY A 81 -8.43 8.39 6.99
CA GLY A 81 -9.38 7.93 8.01
C GLY A 81 -8.76 7.17 9.19
N GLY A 82 -7.45 7.29 9.42
CA GLY A 82 -6.75 6.62 10.53
C GLY A 82 -6.55 5.12 10.33
N TYR A 83 -6.69 4.59 9.10
CA TYR A 83 -6.35 3.21 8.78
C TYR A 83 -4.84 2.96 8.90
N HIS A 84 -4.41 1.71 9.07
CA HIS A 84 -3.01 1.37 9.34
C HIS A 84 -2.04 1.91 8.29
N HIS A 85 -2.28 1.58 7.03
CA HIS A 85 -1.74 2.23 5.84
C HIS A 85 -2.49 1.66 4.63
N HIS A 86 -2.78 2.47 3.62
CA HIS A 86 -3.18 1.96 2.29
C HIS A 86 -1.97 1.84 1.37
N ILE A 87 -0.99 2.73 1.55
CA ILE A 87 0.23 2.79 0.75
C ILE A 87 1.45 2.70 1.65
N GLY A 88 2.34 1.75 1.37
CA GLY A 88 3.71 1.79 1.85
C GLY A 88 4.64 2.10 0.68
N ALA A 89 5.34 3.23 0.69
CA ALA A 89 6.30 3.57 -0.35
C ALA A 89 7.74 3.48 0.19
N ASN A 90 8.59 2.65 -0.42
CA ASN A 90 9.96 2.43 0.06
C ASN A 90 11.01 2.51 -1.06
N SER A 91 12.23 2.88 -0.69
CA SER A 91 13.38 2.94 -1.59
C SER A 91 14.35 1.77 -1.42
N TRP A 92 13.91 0.67 -0.81
CA TRP A 92 14.75 -0.51 -0.62
C TRP A 92 15.22 -1.03 -1.98
N GLN A 93 16.54 -1.01 -2.19
CA GLN A 93 17.18 -1.36 -3.47
C GLN A 93 16.81 -0.44 -4.65
N SER A 94 16.16 0.70 -4.44
CA SER A 94 15.74 1.62 -5.51
C SER A 94 16.02 3.09 -5.23
N ALA A 95 16.86 3.42 -4.26
CA ALA A 95 17.25 4.81 -4.00
C ALA A 95 17.67 5.53 -5.29
N GLY A 96 17.02 6.66 -5.59
CA GLY A 96 17.25 7.45 -6.81
C GLY A 96 16.62 6.89 -8.09
N ALA A 97 15.82 5.82 -8.03
CA ALA A 97 15.10 5.31 -9.18
C ALA A 97 14.08 6.33 -9.73
N GLY A 98 14.08 6.50 -11.05
CA GLY A 98 13.06 7.25 -11.77
C GLY A 98 11.91 6.36 -12.25
N ARG A 99 11.18 6.81 -13.27
CA ARG A 99 10.03 6.10 -13.84
C ARG A 99 10.37 4.66 -14.25
N ARG A 100 9.47 3.73 -13.96
CA ARG A 100 9.59 2.31 -14.32
C ARG A 100 9.65 2.14 -15.83
N ASP A 101 10.51 1.23 -16.28
CA ASP A 101 10.54 0.74 -17.66
C ASP A 101 9.23 -0.02 -17.97
N PRO A 102 8.43 0.44 -18.95
CA PRO A 102 7.15 -0.19 -19.30
C PRO A 102 7.32 -1.60 -19.89
N SER A 103 8.52 -1.96 -20.38
CA SER A 103 8.81 -3.31 -20.89
C SER A 103 9.01 -4.36 -19.80
N ARG A 104 9.13 -3.94 -18.53
CA ARG A 104 9.30 -4.84 -17.38
C ARG A 104 7.96 -5.21 -16.76
N SER A 105 7.82 -6.47 -16.38
CA SER A 105 6.70 -6.94 -15.56
C SER A 105 6.62 -6.17 -14.24
N GLY A 106 5.39 -5.89 -13.81
CA GLY A 106 5.12 -5.16 -12.58
C GLY A 106 3.62 -4.93 -12.39
N LEU A 107 3.29 -4.20 -11.33
CA LEU A 107 1.93 -3.77 -11.05
C LEU A 107 1.41 -2.92 -12.23
N ALA A 108 0.25 -3.28 -12.77
CA ALA A 108 -0.37 -2.54 -13.87
C ALA A 108 -1.03 -1.25 -13.36
N TRP A 109 -1.87 -1.36 -12.33
CA TRP A 109 -2.57 -0.27 -11.68
C TRP A 109 -3.12 -0.72 -10.32
N VAL A 110 -3.54 0.25 -9.50
CA VAL A 110 -4.33 0.05 -8.27
C VAL A 110 -5.60 0.88 -8.38
N GLU A 111 -6.73 0.34 -7.92
CA GLU A 111 -7.99 1.08 -7.86
C GLU A 111 -8.41 1.29 -6.41
N MET A 112 -8.69 2.54 -6.08
CA MET A 112 -9.19 2.97 -4.79
C MET A 112 -10.67 3.33 -4.90
N ARG A 113 -11.47 2.90 -3.93
CA ARG A 113 -12.87 3.32 -3.79
C ARG A 113 -12.94 4.46 -2.79
N SER A 114 -13.69 5.49 -3.15
CA SER A 114 -13.92 6.64 -2.28
C SER A 114 -15.36 7.14 -2.43
N ASP A 115 -15.99 7.44 -1.30
CA ASP A 115 -17.30 8.10 -1.24
C ASP A 115 -17.22 9.59 -1.60
N ASN A 116 -16.02 10.16 -1.58
CA ASN A 116 -15.76 11.55 -1.99
C ASN A 116 -15.54 11.72 -3.50
N VAL A 117 -15.64 10.64 -4.28
CA VAL A 117 -15.45 10.65 -5.73
C VAL A 117 -16.77 10.32 -6.42
N THR A 118 -17.20 11.19 -7.31
CA THR A 118 -18.37 10.98 -8.18
C THR A 118 -17.97 10.39 -9.53
N ASP A 119 -16.92 10.94 -10.14
CA ASP A 119 -16.44 10.51 -11.46
C ASP A 119 -15.13 9.74 -11.35
N ALA A 120 -14.99 8.66 -12.14
CA ALA A 120 -13.77 7.88 -12.16
C ALA A 120 -12.57 8.74 -12.61
N THR A 121 -11.49 8.71 -11.85
CA THR A 121 -10.25 9.43 -12.17
C THR A 121 -9.08 8.47 -12.28
N THR A 122 -8.04 8.90 -13.00
CA THR A 122 -6.78 8.17 -13.11
C THR A 122 -5.63 9.17 -12.95
N ARG A 123 -4.70 8.84 -12.06
CA ARG A 123 -3.48 9.59 -11.80
C ARG A 123 -2.28 8.66 -11.93
N GLU A 124 -1.12 9.22 -12.26
CA GLU A 124 0.14 8.48 -12.32
C GLU A 124 1.11 9.09 -11.30
N ASP A 125 1.73 8.24 -10.49
CA ASP A 125 2.77 8.68 -9.57
C ASP A 125 4.09 9.00 -10.32
N PRO A 126 5.08 9.62 -9.67
CA PRO A 126 6.36 9.94 -10.32
C PRO A 126 7.14 8.74 -10.88
N TRP A 127 6.81 7.52 -10.45
CA TRP A 127 7.46 6.27 -10.86
C TRP A 127 6.69 5.52 -11.95
N GLY A 128 5.54 6.02 -12.38
CA GLY A 128 4.72 5.40 -13.42
C GLY A 128 3.72 4.37 -12.90
N THR A 129 3.43 4.36 -11.59
CA THR A 129 2.33 3.58 -11.03
C THR A 129 1.02 4.29 -11.35
N VAL A 130 0.06 3.56 -11.91
CA VAL A 130 -1.27 4.09 -12.24
C VAL A 130 -2.22 3.86 -11.07
N ILE A 131 -2.83 4.93 -10.57
CA ILE A 131 -3.83 4.91 -9.50
C ILE A 131 -5.17 5.34 -10.10
N ARG A 132 -6.15 4.46 -10.04
CA ARG A 132 -7.54 4.74 -10.39
C ARG A 132 -8.31 5.04 -9.12
N THR A 133 -9.24 5.98 -9.19
CA THR A 133 -10.18 6.24 -8.11
C THR A 133 -11.58 6.19 -8.66
N VAL A 134 -12.45 5.40 -8.05
CA VAL A 134 -13.85 5.24 -8.43
C VAL A 134 -14.77 5.54 -7.25
N SER A 135 -16.00 5.90 -7.57
CA SER A 135 -17.04 6.06 -6.55
C SER A 135 -17.33 4.73 -5.87
N GLY A 136 -17.44 4.74 -4.54
CA GLY A 136 -17.87 3.59 -3.78
C GLY A 136 -17.44 3.67 -2.33
N LYS A 137 -18.18 3.01 -1.45
CA LYS A 137 -17.70 2.79 -0.08
C LYS A 137 -16.52 1.83 -0.10
N ALA A 138 -15.49 2.17 0.68
CA ALA A 138 -14.45 1.24 1.05
C ALA A 138 -15.03 0.07 1.85
#